data_AF-A0A8T2DGY1-F1
#
_entry.id   AF-A0A8T2DGY1-F1
#
_cell.length_a   1.000
_cell.length_b   1.000
_cell.length_c   1.000
_cell.angle_alpha   90.00
_cell.angle_beta   90.00
_cell.angle_gamma   90.00
#
_symmetry.space_group_name_H-M   'P 1'
#
loop_
_entity.id
_entity.type
_entity.pdbx_description
1 polymer ?
#
loop_
_entity_poly.entity_id
_entity_poly.type
_entity_poly.pdbx_seq_one_letter_code
_entity_poly.pdbx_strand_id
1 'polypeptide(L)'
;MLLHINRFLPLNIQRISNKFEACKKVGFRTCKLLFWGLLLQGGFSHAPDELTYGVDVTMMRFCGILQRIALSYLVVALVEIFTKDSHEENLSTGRFSIFKSYYWHWIVAASVLVIYLATLYGTYVPDWEFVVYDKDSVLYGKILSVSCGVRGKLNPPCNAVGYVDRQVLGINHMYHHPAWRRSKACTDDSPYEGAIRQDAPSWCRAPFEPEGILSSISAILSTIIGVHFGHIILHLKGHSARLKHWISTGLVLLALGLTLHFTHCEKHLAFWSNSKQSLFSYHILQTQKCFAVMPLNKQLYSFSYICVTSGAAALVFSSLYSLVDILEWKHMFLPLKWIGMNAMLVYVMGAEGILAAFFNGWYYRHPHNTLINWIREHVFIRVWHSRRVGVLMYVIFAEILFWGLVTGVFHRFKIYWKL
;
A
#
# COMPACT_ATOMS: atom_id res chain seq x y z
N MET A 1 25.22 7.15 -4.06
CA MET A 1 24.38 7.53 -2.92
C MET A 1 23.45 6.40 -2.48
N LEU A 2 22.61 5.85 -3.36
CA LEU A 2 21.67 4.76 -3.01
C LEU A 2 22.43 3.47 -2.61
N LEU A 3 23.55 3.21 -3.28
CA LEU A 3 24.49 2.12 -2.92
C LEU A 3 25.10 2.27 -1.51
N HIS A 4 25.26 3.51 -1.02
CA HIS A 4 25.78 3.76 0.32
C HIS A 4 24.72 3.60 1.41
N ILE A 5 23.45 3.84 1.11
CA ILE A 5 22.32 3.63 2.05
C ILE A 5 22.14 2.13 2.31
N ASN A 6 22.23 1.30 1.27
CA ASN A 6 22.10 -0.15 1.39
C ASN A 6 23.25 -0.85 2.11
N ARG A 7 24.39 -0.19 2.35
CA ARG A 7 25.40 -0.72 3.29
C ARG A 7 24.92 -0.75 4.74
N PHE A 8 23.80 -0.10 5.08
CA PHE A 8 23.31 -0.01 6.45
C PHE A 8 22.08 -0.88 6.77
N LEU A 9 21.42 -1.51 5.78
CA LEU A 9 20.13 -2.18 5.99
C LEU A 9 20.15 -3.73 6.06
N PRO A 10 20.93 -4.49 5.26
CA PRO A 10 20.91 -5.97 5.34
C PRO A 10 22.18 -6.62 5.92
N LEU A 11 23.29 -5.89 6.08
CA LEU A 11 24.61 -6.47 6.38
C LEU A 11 24.77 -7.08 7.79
N ASN A 12 23.80 -6.88 8.70
CA ASN A 12 23.94 -7.33 10.08
C ASN A 12 23.29 -8.70 10.39
N ILE A 13 22.59 -9.31 9.43
CA ILE A 13 22.00 -10.66 9.58
C ILE A 13 22.92 -11.71 8.94
N GLN A 14 23.53 -11.39 7.80
CA GLN A 14 24.49 -12.28 7.12
C GLN A 14 25.74 -12.57 7.97
N ARG A 15 26.07 -11.71 8.95
CA ARG A 15 27.23 -11.86 9.84
C ARG A 15 26.98 -12.77 11.04
N ILE A 16 25.73 -13.19 11.28
CA ILE A 16 25.40 -14.09 12.39
C ILE A 16 25.57 -15.54 11.89
N SER A 17 26.45 -16.30 12.54
CA SER A 17 26.70 -17.71 12.23
C SER A 17 25.60 -18.62 12.81
N ASN A 18 25.01 -18.25 13.95
CA ASN A 18 23.97 -19.04 14.61
C ASN A 18 22.55 -18.66 14.11
N LYS A 19 21.89 -19.59 13.42
CA LYS A 19 20.50 -19.43 12.93
C LYS A 19 19.52 -19.10 14.06
N PHE A 20 19.69 -19.69 15.24
CA PHE A 20 18.80 -19.45 16.38
C PHE A 20 18.86 -18.00 16.85
N GLU A 21 20.06 -17.44 16.97
CA GLU A 21 20.25 -16.05 17.40
C GLU A 21 19.74 -15.06 16.34
N ALA A 22 19.89 -15.41 15.06
CA ALA A 22 19.30 -14.64 13.96
C ALA A 22 17.76 -14.64 14.04
N CYS A 23 17.13 -15.81 14.24
CA CYS A 23 15.68 -15.93 14.42
C CYS A 23 15.18 -15.14 15.63
N LYS A 24 15.87 -15.22 16.77
CA LYS A 24 15.53 -14.45 17.98
C LYS A 24 15.54 -12.94 17.72
N LYS A 25 16.57 -12.45 17.02
CA LYS A 25 16.71 -11.03 16.67
C LYS A 25 15.61 -10.56 15.70
N VAL A 26 15.27 -11.40 14.71
CA VAL A 26 14.15 -11.14 13.80
C VAL A 26 12.83 -11.10 14.58
N GLY A 27 12.57 -12.11 15.41
CA GLY A 27 11.36 -12.17 16.25
C GLY A 27 11.19 -10.94 17.13
N PHE A 28 12.25 -10.51 17.83
CA PHE A 28 12.20 -9.32 18.67
C PHE A 28 11.87 -8.03 17.89
N ARG A 29 12.43 -7.87 16.68
CA ARG A 29 12.09 -6.73 15.80
C ARG A 29 10.65 -6.79 15.32
N THR A 30 10.18 -7.97 14.92
CA THR A 30 8.78 -8.18 14.54
C THR A 30 7.84 -7.82 15.68
N CYS A 31 8.12 -8.26 16.92
CA CYS A 31 7.31 -7.89 18.08
C CYS A 31 7.27 -6.38 18.31
N LYS A 32 8.39 -5.66 18.15
CA LYS A 32 8.38 -4.20 18.23
C LYS A 32 7.50 -3.56 17.16
N LEU A 33 7.58 -4.03 15.91
CA LEU A 33 6.76 -3.49 14.82
C LEU A 33 5.27 -3.73 15.08
N LEU A 34 4.90 -4.90 15.58
CA LEU A 34 3.52 -5.21 15.97
C LEU A 34 3.04 -4.31 17.12
N PHE A 35 3.87 -4.11 18.14
CA PHE A 35 3.56 -3.24 19.29
C PHE A 35 3.31 -1.79 18.85
N TRP A 36 4.24 -1.20 18.10
CA TRP A 36 4.07 0.16 17.60
C TRP A 36 2.90 0.28 16.61
N GLY A 37 2.61 -0.77 15.85
CA GLY A 37 1.46 -0.81 14.95
C GLY A 37 0.13 -0.74 15.69
N LEU A 38 -0.01 -1.52 16.77
CA LEU A 38 -1.21 -1.49 17.62
C LEU A 38 -1.36 -0.12 18.30
N LEU A 39 -0.28 0.44 18.83
CA LEU A 39 -0.32 1.76 19.48
C LEU A 39 -0.80 2.86 18.51
N LEU A 40 -0.29 2.86 17.27
CA LEU A 40 -0.67 3.83 16.25
C LEU A 40 -2.12 3.66 15.77
N GLN A 41 -2.64 2.43 15.73
CA GLN A 41 -4.01 2.17 15.26
C GLN A 41 -5.07 2.28 16.34
N GLY A 42 -4.70 2.16 17.60
CA GLY A 42 -5.60 2.34 18.74
C GLY A 42 -6.21 3.73 18.85
N GLY A 43 -5.81 4.70 18.00
CA GLY A 43 -6.46 6.00 17.96
C GLY A 43 -6.07 6.92 19.12
N PHE A 44 -4.93 6.67 19.76
CA PHE A 44 -4.40 7.48 20.86
C PHE A 44 -4.31 9.01 20.56
N SER A 45 -4.33 9.41 19.28
CA SER A 45 -4.19 10.80 18.83
C SER A 45 -5.22 11.26 17.78
N HIS A 46 -6.32 10.53 17.53
CA HIS A 46 -7.16 10.75 16.34
C HIS A 46 -8.33 11.75 16.46
N ALA A 47 -8.44 12.50 17.56
CA ALA A 47 -9.37 13.63 17.65
C ALA A 47 -8.77 14.74 18.52
N PRO A 48 -8.04 15.72 17.95
CA PRO A 48 -7.59 16.90 18.71
C PRO A 48 -8.76 17.80 19.15
N ASP A 49 -9.97 17.55 18.61
CA ASP A 49 -11.15 18.40 18.79
C ASP A 49 -12.08 17.90 19.92
N GLU A 50 -11.96 16.63 20.33
CA GLU A 50 -12.72 16.04 21.45
C GLU A 50 -11.73 15.61 22.54
N LEU A 51 -11.71 16.31 23.68
CA LEU A 51 -10.82 16.06 24.84
C LEU A 51 -10.97 14.67 25.51
N THR A 52 -11.59 13.69 24.87
CA THR A 52 -11.69 12.32 25.37
C THR A 52 -10.44 11.53 24.98
N TYR A 53 -9.43 11.57 25.86
CA TYR A 53 -8.25 10.71 25.75
C TYR A 53 -8.60 9.29 26.21
N GLY A 54 -8.68 8.33 25.27
CA GLY A 54 -8.98 6.94 25.58
C GLY A 54 -9.05 6.06 24.34
N VAL A 55 -8.65 4.79 24.49
CA VAL A 55 -8.79 3.76 23.45
C VAL A 55 -9.89 2.81 23.85
N ASP A 56 -10.95 2.73 23.05
CA ASP A 56 -11.94 1.67 23.21
C ASP A 56 -11.35 0.35 22.73
N VAL A 57 -10.91 -0.48 23.68
CA VAL A 57 -10.29 -1.78 23.42
C VAL A 57 -11.27 -2.72 22.70
N THR A 58 -12.59 -2.54 22.87
CA THR A 58 -13.60 -3.38 22.22
C THR A 58 -13.76 -3.09 20.73
N MET A 59 -13.35 -1.90 20.27
CA MET A 59 -13.45 -1.43 18.88
C MET A 59 -12.07 -1.12 18.27
N MET A 60 -10.99 -1.53 18.95
CA MET A 60 -9.64 -1.26 18.51
C MET A 60 -9.31 -2.03 17.22
N ARG A 61 -8.75 -1.36 16.22
CA ARG A 61 -8.30 -1.98 14.98
C ARG A 61 -6.98 -2.73 15.18
N PHE A 62 -6.96 -4.03 14.87
CA PHE A 62 -5.76 -4.86 15.06
C PHE A 62 -4.80 -4.89 13.87
N CYS A 63 -5.33 -4.86 12.65
CA CYS A 63 -4.54 -5.02 11.43
C CYS A 63 -4.27 -3.69 10.75
N GLY A 64 -3.00 -3.42 10.44
CA GLY A 64 -2.53 -2.18 9.84
C GLY A 64 -1.26 -2.34 9.03
N ILE A 65 -0.76 -1.21 8.53
CA ILE A 65 0.40 -1.16 7.65
C ILE A 65 1.64 -1.73 8.34
N LEU A 66 1.89 -1.41 9.63
CA LEU A 66 3.07 -1.97 10.33
C LEU A 66 2.91 -3.47 10.58
N GLN A 67 1.70 -3.95 10.88
CA GLN A 67 1.43 -5.37 11.09
C GLN A 67 1.65 -6.15 9.81
N ARG A 68 1.18 -5.62 8.68
CA ARG A 68 1.47 -6.15 7.34
C ARG A 68 2.97 -6.20 7.07
N ILE A 69 3.69 -5.10 7.33
CA ILE A 69 5.15 -5.03 7.14
C ILE A 69 5.86 -6.03 8.07
N ALA A 70 5.41 -6.17 9.32
CA ALA A 70 5.97 -7.08 10.30
C ALA A 70 5.81 -8.54 9.88
N LEU A 71 4.62 -8.93 9.40
CA LEU A 71 4.36 -10.27 8.87
C LEU A 71 5.26 -10.58 7.67
N SER A 72 5.29 -9.68 6.68
CA SER A 72 6.12 -9.87 5.49
C SER A 72 7.62 -9.90 5.83
N TYR A 73 8.07 -9.04 6.74
CA TYR A 73 9.44 -9.04 7.23
C TYR A 73 9.80 -10.36 7.90
N LEU A 74 8.94 -10.85 8.80
CA LEU A 74 9.16 -12.12 9.51
C LEU A 74 9.31 -13.28 8.52
N VAL A 75 8.35 -13.44 7.60
CA VAL A 75 8.37 -14.55 6.64
C VAL A 75 9.61 -14.50 5.77
N VAL A 76 9.89 -13.36 5.13
CA VAL A 76 11.02 -13.23 4.21
C VAL A 76 12.37 -13.33 4.93
N ALA A 77 12.50 -12.79 6.14
CA ALA A 77 13.72 -12.91 6.93
C ALA A 77 13.98 -14.36 7.39
N LEU A 78 12.94 -15.12 7.73
CA LEU A 78 13.08 -16.54 8.04
C LEU A 78 13.53 -17.33 6.81
N VAL A 79 12.94 -17.08 5.64
CA VAL A 79 13.37 -17.70 4.38
C VAL A 79 14.86 -17.43 4.15
N GLU A 80 15.30 -16.17 4.22
CA GLU A 80 16.72 -15.79 4.04
C GLU A 80 17.66 -16.50 5.05
N ILE A 81 17.25 -16.64 6.32
CA ILE A 81 18.07 -17.33 7.35
C ILE A 81 18.18 -18.82 7.05
N PHE A 82 17.09 -19.47 6.65
CA PHE A 82 17.08 -20.91 6.40
C PHE A 82 17.68 -21.29 5.04
N THR A 83 17.68 -20.39 4.05
CA THR A 83 18.25 -20.65 2.72
C THR A 83 19.72 -20.25 2.61
N LYS A 84 20.29 -19.59 3.62
CA LYS A 84 21.67 -19.08 3.65
C LYS A 84 22.71 -20.08 3.13
N ASP A 85 22.66 -21.32 3.62
CA ASP A 85 23.68 -22.34 3.32
C ASP A 85 23.64 -22.80 1.85
N SER A 86 22.47 -22.73 1.20
CA SER A 86 22.30 -23.13 -0.21
C SER A 86 22.88 -22.11 -1.20
N HIS A 87 23.18 -20.89 -0.75
CA HIS A 87 23.64 -19.79 -1.60
C HIS A 87 25.16 -19.81 -1.85
N GLU A 88 25.96 -20.27 -0.87
CA GLU A 88 27.42 -20.27 -0.97
C GLU A 88 27.94 -21.30 -2.00
N GLU A 89 27.20 -22.38 -2.25
CA GLU A 89 27.60 -23.45 -3.17
C GLU A 89 27.32 -23.17 -4.66
N ASN A 90 26.44 -22.21 -5.00
CA ASN A 90 25.85 -22.08 -6.34
C ASN A 90 26.20 -20.79 -7.12
N LEU A 91 27.32 -20.13 -6.82
CA LEU A 91 27.71 -18.87 -7.50
C LEU A 91 28.23 -19.10 -8.93
N SER A 92 27.32 -19.46 -9.84
CA SER A 92 27.59 -19.60 -11.27
C SER A 92 27.48 -18.27 -12.03
N THR A 93 28.37 -18.05 -13.00
CA THR A 93 28.52 -16.81 -13.78
C THR A 93 27.53 -16.70 -14.94
N GLY A 94 26.22 -16.70 -14.66
CA GLY A 94 25.15 -16.61 -15.69
C GLY A 94 24.22 -15.39 -15.53
N ARG A 95 23.55 -14.94 -16.60
CA ARG A 95 22.56 -13.83 -16.58
C ARG A 95 21.36 -14.08 -15.64
N PHE A 96 21.04 -15.36 -15.40
CA PHE A 96 19.98 -15.82 -14.50
C PHE A 96 20.52 -16.35 -13.16
N SER A 97 21.80 -16.14 -12.85
CA SER A 97 22.43 -16.70 -11.65
C SER A 97 21.77 -16.24 -10.36
N ILE A 98 21.26 -15.01 -10.32
CA ILE A 98 20.56 -14.46 -9.15
C ILE A 98 19.24 -15.21 -8.93
N PHE A 99 18.44 -15.42 -10.00
CA PHE A 99 17.20 -16.19 -9.90
C PHE A 99 17.45 -17.64 -9.48
N LYS A 100 18.52 -18.27 -9.99
CA LYS A 100 18.92 -19.62 -9.60
C LYS A 100 19.42 -19.68 -8.16
N SER A 101 20.18 -18.68 -7.71
CA SER A 101 20.70 -18.62 -6.34
C SER A 101 19.58 -18.42 -5.33
N TYR A 102 18.60 -17.56 -5.63
CA TYR A 102 17.47 -17.23 -4.74
C TYR A 102 16.17 -17.97 -5.08
N TYR A 103 16.26 -19.18 -5.65
CA TYR A 103 15.07 -19.90 -6.12
C TYR A 103 14.07 -20.22 -5.00
N TRP A 104 14.53 -20.46 -3.76
CA TRP A 104 13.67 -20.69 -2.60
C TRP A 104 12.73 -19.52 -2.31
N HIS A 105 13.18 -18.28 -2.52
CA HIS A 105 12.32 -17.10 -2.37
C HIS A 105 11.16 -17.13 -3.38
N TRP A 106 11.45 -17.54 -4.61
CA TRP A 106 10.43 -17.64 -5.67
C TRP A 106 9.50 -18.85 -5.48
N ILE A 107 9.97 -19.95 -4.88
CA ILE A 107 9.13 -21.07 -4.47
C ILE A 107 8.13 -20.62 -3.40
N VAL A 108 8.60 -19.89 -2.36
CA VAL A 108 7.72 -19.34 -1.33
C VAL A 108 6.76 -18.31 -1.91
N ALA A 109 7.19 -17.49 -2.85
CA ALA A 109 6.30 -16.57 -3.56
C ALA A 109 5.21 -17.34 -4.33
N ALA A 110 5.57 -18.40 -5.06
CA ALA A 110 4.60 -19.22 -5.80
C ALA A 110 3.60 -19.91 -4.85
N SER A 111 4.06 -20.45 -3.72
CA SER A 111 3.16 -21.09 -2.74
C SER A 111 2.21 -20.08 -2.09
N VAL A 112 2.70 -18.91 -1.68
CA VAL A 112 1.87 -17.82 -1.16
C VAL A 112 0.84 -17.36 -2.18
N LEU A 113 1.23 -17.22 -3.45
CA LEU A 113 0.32 -16.84 -4.52
C LEU A 113 -0.78 -17.89 -4.74
N VAL A 114 -0.42 -19.18 -4.76
CA VAL A 114 -1.39 -20.28 -4.90
C VAL A 114 -2.38 -20.29 -3.74
N ILE A 115 -1.90 -20.15 -2.50
CA ILE A 115 -2.76 -20.07 -1.31
C ILE A 115 -3.70 -18.87 -1.43
N TYR A 116 -3.18 -17.70 -1.76
CA TYR A 116 -3.97 -16.48 -1.92
C TYR A 116 -5.06 -16.65 -2.98
N LEU A 117 -4.73 -17.16 -4.17
CA LEU A 117 -5.70 -17.37 -5.25
C LEU A 117 -6.73 -18.45 -4.90
N ALA A 118 -6.30 -19.54 -4.27
CA ALA A 118 -7.19 -20.61 -3.82
C ALA A 118 -8.21 -20.10 -2.79
N THR A 119 -7.77 -19.32 -1.81
CA THR A 119 -8.68 -18.71 -0.82
C THR A 119 -9.56 -17.65 -1.47
N LEU A 120 -9.01 -16.81 -2.36
CA LEU A 120 -9.73 -15.70 -3.00
C LEU A 120 -10.90 -16.17 -3.88
N TYR A 121 -10.68 -17.21 -4.70
CA TYR A 121 -11.69 -17.72 -5.63
C TYR A 121 -12.46 -18.94 -5.10
N GLY A 122 -11.85 -19.74 -4.21
CA GLY A 122 -12.45 -20.97 -3.70
C GLY A 122 -13.43 -20.78 -2.54
N THR A 123 -13.27 -19.73 -1.73
CA THR A 123 -14.09 -19.51 -0.54
C THR A 123 -15.51 -19.07 -0.89
N TYR A 124 -16.51 -19.69 -0.26
CA TYR A 124 -17.90 -19.26 -0.33
C TYR A 124 -18.18 -18.17 0.69
N VAL A 125 -18.80 -17.08 0.22
CA VAL A 125 -19.18 -15.95 1.07
C VAL A 125 -20.69 -15.99 1.30
N PRO A 126 -21.14 -16.41 2.50
CA PRO A 126 -22.55 -16.39 2.86
C PRO A 126 -23.02 -14.96 3.11
N ASP A 127 -24.34 -14.82 3.23
CA ASP A 127 -25.00 -13.59 3.66
C ASP A 127 -24.62 -13.29 5.11
N TRP A 128 -24.49 -12.00 5.44
CA TRP A 128 -24.00 -11.58 6.75
C TRP A 128 -24.63 -10.26 7.19
N GLU A 129 -24.57 -9.99 8.49
CA GLU A 129 -25.20 -8.82 9.11
C GLU A 129 -24.17 -8.04 9.94
N PHE A 130 -24.39 -6.73 10.08
CA PHE A 130 -23.53 -5.86 10.89
C PHE A 130 -24.30 -4.70 11.52
N VAL A 131 -23.76 -4.18 12.61
CA VAL A 131 -24.29 -3.01 13.33
C VAL A 131 -23.60 -1.74 12.81
N VAL A 132 -24.38 -0.68 12.60
CA VAL A 132 -23.84 0.63 12.23
C VAL A 132 -23.38 1.37 13.48
N TYR A 133 -22.08 1.66 13.55
CA TYR A 133 -21.44 2.40 14.66
C TYR A 133 -21.19 3.89 14.38
N ASP A 134 -21.66 4.40 13.24
CA ASP A 134 -21.51 5.81 12.87
C ASP A 134 -22.49 6.67 13.70
N LYS A 135 -21.99 7.38 14.72
CA LYS A 135 -22.79 8.17 15.69
C LYS A 135 -23.60 9.28 15.01
N ASP A 136 -23.09 9.80 13.91
CA ASP A 136 -23.74 10.87 13.14
C ASP A 136 -24.82 10.33 12.20
N SER A 137 -24.95 9.00 12.09
CA SER A 137 -25.94 8.36 11.25
C SER A 137 -27.26 8.12 11.98
N VAL A 138 -28.38 8.43 11.31
CA VAL A 138 -29.75 8.06 11.74
C VAL A 138 -29.93 6.54 11.92
N LEU A 139 -29.00 5.74 11.37
CA LEU A 139 -28.98 4.29 11.46
C LEU A 139 -28.07 3.77 12.59
N TYR A 140 -27.52 4.63 13.45
CA TYR A 140 -26.69 4.22 14.58
C TYR A 140 -27.37 3.13 15.42
N GLY A 141 -26.66 2.04 15.70
CA GLY A 141 -27.16 0.89 16.46
C GLY A 141 -28.11 -0.04 15.71
N LYS A 142 -28.44 0.23 14.42
CA LYS A 142 -29.29 -0.66 13.62
C LYS A 142 -28.48 -1.77 12.96
N ILE A 143 -29.09 -2.95 12.86
CA ILE A 143 -28.55 -4.11 12.15
C ILE A 143 -28.91 -4.00 10.67
N LEU A 144 -27.90 -4.08 9.81
CA LEU A 144 -28.04 -4.11 8.37
C LEU A 144 -27.57 -5.47 7.84
N SER A 145 -28.36 -6.07 6.95
CA SER A 145 -28.00 -7.30 6.26
C SER A 145 -27.41 -7.03 4.87
N VAL A 146 -26.52 -7.92 4.46
CA VAL A 146 -25.85 -7.91 3.16
C VAL A 146 -26.01 -9.28 2.53
N SER A 147 -26.78 -9.33 1.44
CA SER A 147 -26.90 -10.56 0.64
C SER A 147 -25.73 -10.68 -0.34
N CYS A 148 -25.02 -11.79 -0.23
CA CYS A 148 -23.84 -12.14 -0.99
C CYS A 148 -24.06 -13.43 -1.76
N GLY A 149 -24.22 -14.56 -1.07
CA GLY A 149 -24.44 -15.89 -1.64
C GLY A 149 -23.53 -16.32 -2.81
N VAL A 150 -22.27 -15.85 -2.88
CA VAL A 150 -21.40 -15.99 -4.07
C VAL A 150 -20.02 -16.58 -3.77
N ARG A 151 -19.35 -17.10 -4.82
CA ARG A 151 -17.91 -17.45 -4.84
C ARG A 151 -17.17 -16.56 -5.85
N GLY A 152 -15.89 -16.28 -5.58
CA GLY A 152 -14.99 -15.61 -6.54
C GLY A 152 -15.32 -14.16 -6.91
N LYS A 153 -16.25 -13.51 -6.20
CA LYS A 153 -16.57 -12.09 -6.44
C LYS A 153 -15.50 -11.21 -5.80
N LEU A 154 -14.84 -10.39 -6.62
CA LEU A 154 -13.76 -9.48 -6.18
C LEU A 154 -14.27 -8.10 -5.77
N ASN A 155 -15.54 -7.80 -6.09
CA ASN A 155 -16.16 -6.53 -5.73
C ASN A 155 -16.61 -6.54 -4.26
N PRO A 156 -16.52 -5.40 -3.56
CA PRO A 156 -17.16 -5.20 -2.26
C PRO A 156 -18.67 -5.50 -2.31
N PRO A 157 -19.28 -5.90 -1.18
CA PRO A 157 -18.68 -6.31 0.10
C PRO A 157 -18.44 -7.84 0.19
N CYS A 158 -18.80 -8.56 -0.85
CA CYS A 158 -18.94 -10.03 -0.87
C CYS A 158 -17.69 -10.76 -1.34
N ASN A 159 -16.51 -10.21 -1.04
CA ASN A 159 -15.24 -10.83 -1.40
C ASN A 159 -14.73 -11.73 -0.27
N ALA A 160 -13.95 -12.75 -0.66
CA ALA A 160 -13.40 -13.73 0.27
C ALA A 160 -12.43 -13.11 1.29
N VAL A 161 -11.67 -12.07 0.91
CA VAL A 161 -10.75 -11.34 1.81
C VAL A 161 -11.51 -10.79 3.01
N GLY A 162 -12.55 -10.00 2.76
CA GLY A 162 -13.37 -9.42 3.82
C GLY A 162 -14.12 -10.47 4.63
N TYR A 163 -14.49 -11.61 4.03
CA TYR A 163 -15.09 -12.72 4.78
C TYR A 163 -14.11 -13.36 5.77
N VAL A 164 -12.89 -13.70 5.33
CA VAL A 164 -11.85 -14.27 6.21
C VAL A 164 -11.51 -13.29 7.32
N ASP A 165 -11.33 -12.01 7.00
CA ASP A 165 -11.03 -10.98 7.99
C ASP A 165 -12.14 -10.83 9.04
N ARG A 166 -13.42 -10.88 8.61
CA ARG A 166 -14.58 -10.86 9.53
C ARG A 166 -14.60 -12.04 10.49
N GLN A 167 -14.26 -13.24 10.02
CA GLN A 167 -14.27 -14.45 10.84
C GLN A 167 -13.11 -14.51 11.84
N VAL A 168 -11.93 -14.03 11.45
CA VAL A 168 -10.74 -14.13 12.29
C VAL A 168 -10.58 -12.93 13.24
N LEU A 169 -10.81 -11.71 12.73
CA LEU A 169 -10.64 -10.48 13.53
C LEU A 169 -11.91 -10.11 14.30
N GLY A 170 -13.08 -10.53 13.81
CA GLY A 170 -14.37 -10.04 14.30
C GLY A 170 -14.73 -8.66 13.73
N ILE A 171 -16.03 -8.35 13.67
CA ILE A 171 -16.52 -7.14 12.99
C ILE A 171 -16.10 -5.85 13.68
N ASN A 172 -15.97 -5.88 15.01
CA ASN A 172 -15.65 -4.71 15.84
C ASN A 172 -14.19 -4.25 15.69
N HIS A 173 -13.27 -5.14 15.30
CA HIS A 173 -11.84 -4.85 15.17
C HIS A 173 -11.41 -4.54 13.73
N MET A 174 -12.39 -4.32 12.84
CA MET A 174 -12.16 -3.95 11.44
C MET A 174 -12.23 -2.44 11.23
N TYR A 175 -11.67 -1.99 10.12
CA TYR A 175 -11.76 -0.58 9.73
C TYR A 175 -13.18 -0.16 9.27
N HIS A 176 -13.74 0.85 9.95
CA HIS A 176 -15.12 1.35 9.73
C HIS A 176 -15.28 2.42 8.63
N HIS A 177 -14.17 2.94 8.08
CA HIS A 177 -14.19 3.96 7.02
C HIS A 177 -13.60 3.46 5.69
N PRO A 178 -14.13 2.37 5.11
CA PRO A 178 -13.53 1.75 3.92
C PRO A 178 -13.62 2.63 2.68
N ALA A 179 -12.68 2.43 1.76
CA ALA A 179 -12.53 3.28 0.57
C ALA A 179 -13.76 3.31 -0.34
N TRP A 180 -14.59 2.26 -0.32
CA TRP A 180 -15.81 2.19 -1.14
C TRP A 180 -16.93 3.12 -0.70
N ARG A 181 -16.86 3.73 0.51
CA ARG A 181 -17.77 4.82 0.92
C ARG A 181 -17.74 6.00 -0.06
N ARG A 182 -16.63 6.17 -0.78
CA ARG A 182 -16.40 7.22 -1.79
C ARG A 182 -16.88 6.84 -3.19
N SER A 183 -17.48 5.66 -3.34
CA SER A 183 -17.98 5.20 -4.63
C SER A 183 -19.26 5.93 -5.02
N LYS A 184 -19.51 6.04 -6.33
CA LYS A 184 -20.76 6.62 -6.88
C LYS A 184 -22.03 5.95 -6.38
N ALA A 185 -21.94 4.69 -5.93
CA ALA A 185 -23.08 3.98 -5.35
C ALA A 185 -23.43 4.48 -3.94
N CYS A 186 -22.47 5.11 -3.24
CA CYS A 186 -22.63 5.53 -1.85
C CYS A 186 -22.77 7.04 -1.69
N THR A 187 -22.12 7.85 -2.53
CA THR A 187 -22.11 9.32 -2.40
C THR A 187 -22.09 10.00 -3.77
N ASP A 188 -22.74 11.16 -3.86
CA ASP A 188 -22.75 12.00 -5.07
C ASP A 188 -21.43 12.78 -5.23
N ASP A 189 -20.65 12.95 -4.16
CA ASP A 189 -19.34 13.61 -4.16
C ASP A 189 -18.20 12.73 -4.70
N SER A 190 -18.53 11.53 -5.19
CA SER A 190 -17.55 10.59 -5.74
C SER A 190 -16.65 11.27 -6.79
N PRO A 191 -15.31 11.17 -6.70
CA PRO A 191 -14.55 10.15 -5.96
C PRO A 191 -14.13 10.56 -4.55
N TYR A 192 -14.66 11.66 -4.03
CA TYR A 192 -14.36 12.13 -2.67
C TYR A 192 -15.31 11.51 -1.66
N GLU A 193 -14.93 11.61 -0.39
CA GLU A 193 -15.81 11.26 0.70
C GLU A 193 -16.82 12.38 0.90
N GLY A 194 -18.08 12.01 1.03
CA GLY A 194 -19.21 12.92 1.19
C GLY A 194 -20.31 12.24 1.97
N ALA A 195 -21.45 12.93 2.08
CA ALA A 195 -22.62 12.36 2.75
C ALA A 195 -23.06 11.07 2.04
N ILE A 196 -23.39 10.05 2.82
CA ILE A 196 -23.94 8.81 2.28
C ILE A 196 -25.37 9.08 1.84
N ARG A 197 -25.70 8.73 0.60
CA ARG A 197 -27.05 8.92 0.05
C ARG A 197 -28.09 8.16 0.87
N GLN A 198 -29.30 8.69 0.91
CA GLN A 198 -30.41 8.04 1.61
C GLN A 198 -30.83 6.72 0.96
N ASP A 199 -30.72 6.62 -0.37
CA ASP A 199 -30.99 5.42 -1.17
C ASP A 199 -29.75 4.51 -1.34
N ALA A 200 -28.65 4.80 -0.64
CA ALA A 200 -27.42 4.02 -0.75
C ALA A 200 -27.63 2.58 -0.23
N PRO A 201 -27.06 1.57 -0.90
CA PRO A 201 -27.19 0.19 -0.46
C PRO A 201 -26.53 -0.03 0.91
N SER A 202 -27.04 -1.00 1.68
CA SER A 202 -26.61 -1.28 3.06
C SER A 202 -25.09 -1.46 3.18
N TRP A 203 -24.47 -2.11 2.19
CA TRP A 203 -23.04 -2.37 2.16
C TRP A 203 -22.14 -1.13 2.08
N CYS A 204 -22.67 0.05 1.76
CA CYS A 204 -21.89 1.30 1.81
C CYS A 204 -21.37 1.60 3.23
N ARG A 205 -22.06 1.11 4.26
CA ARG A 205 -21.68 1.26 5.67
C ARG A 205 -20.95 0.03 6.24
N ALA A 206 -20.78 -1.01 5.43
CA ALA A 206 -20.14 -2.25 5.86
C ALA A 206 -18.65 -2.00 6.17
N PRO A 207 -18.14 -2.41 7.34
CA PRO A 207 -16.72 -2.32 7.66
C PRO A 207 -15.90 -3.28 6.79
N PHE A 208 -14.65 -2.90 6.52
CA PHE A 208 -13.73 -3.72 5.73
C PHE A 208 -12.28 -3.36 6.02
N GLU A 209 -11.46 -4.40 6.14
CA GLU A 209 -10.08 -4.29 6.57
C GLU A 209 -9.11 -4.39 5.37
N PRO A 210 -8.63 -3.28 4.79
CA PRO A 210 -7.71 -3.32 3.66
C PRO A 210 -6.32 -3.84 4.00
N GLU A 211 -5.96 -3.87 5.29
CA GLU A 211 -4.68 -4.36 5.79
C GLU A 211 -4.83 -5.70 6.52
N GLY A 212 -5.92 -6.43 6.26
CA GLY A 212 -6.29 -7.69 6.91
C GLY A 212 -5.33 -8.85 6.64
N ILE A 213 -5.72 -10.04 7.05
CA ILE A 213 -4.83 -11.21 7.09
C ILE A 213 -4.51 -11.65 5.66
N LEU A 214 -5.55 -11.89 4.84
CA LEU A 214 -5.36 -12.42 3.49
C LEU A 214 -4.65 -11.42 2.57
N SER A 215 -4.94 -10.12 2.73
CA SER A 215 -4.27 -9.05 1.99
C SER A 215 -2.82 -8.88 2.46
N SER A 216 -2.51 -9.11 3.74
CA SER A 216 -1.14 -9.12 4.27
C SER A 216 -0.33 -10.33 3.84
N ILE A 217 -0.95 -11.50 3.67
CA ILE A 217 -0.32 -12.68 3.04
C ILE A 217 0.11 -12.33 1.60
N SER A 218 -0.77 -11.67 0.83
CA SER A 218 -0.43 -11.19 -0.52
C SER A 218 0.74 -10.19 -0.51
N ALA A 219 0.88 -9.36 0.54
CA ALA A 219 1.99 -8.41 0.69
C ALA A 219 3.38 -9.04 0.86
N ILE A 220 3.46 -10.33 1.21
CA ILE A 220 4.71 -11.09 1.22
C ILE A 220 5.32 -11.11 -0.19
N LEU A 221 4.50 -11.21 -1.24
CA LEU A 221 4.96 -11.22 -2.64
C LEU A 221 5.71 -9.95 -3.01
N SER A 222 5.16 -8.78 -2.69
CA SER A 222 5.81 -7.49 -2.91
C SER A 222 7.14 -7.38 -2.16
N THR A 223 7.21 -7.96 -0.97
CA THR A 223 8.42 -7.96 -0.14
C THR A 223 9.50 -8.86 -0.74
N ILE A 224 9.14 -10.05 -1.23
CA ILE A 224 10.05 -10.94 -1.95
C ILE A 224 10.59 -10.26 -3.22
N ILE A 225 9.73 -9.60 -4.00
CA ILE A 225 10.16 -8.82 -5.17
C ILE A 225 11.14 -7.72 -4.74
N GLY A 226 10.84 -6.96 -3.67
CA GLY A 226 11.74 -5.93 -3.16
C GLY A 226 13.10 -6.47 -2.70
N VAL A 227 13.12 -7.61 -2.02
CA VAL A 227 14.35 -8.29 -1.58
C VAL A 227 15.18 -8.76 -2.79
N HIS A 228 14.53 -9.30 -3.84
CA HIS A 228 15.20 -9.61 -5.10
C HIS A 228 15.93 -8.39 -5.68
N PHE A 229 15.28 -7.22 -5.70
CA PHE A 229 15.92 -5.97 -6.13
C PHE A 229 17.11 -5.56 -5.24
N GLY A 230 17.01 -5.81 -3.93
CA GLY A 230 18.10 -5.63 -2.98
C GLY A 230 19.32 -6.53 -3.27
N HIS A 231 19.10 -7.81 -3.57
CA HIS A 231 20.18 -8.74 -3.91
C HIS A 231 20.91 -8.34 -5.19
N ILE A 232 20.21 -7.79 -6.18
CA ILE A 232 20.81 -7.27 -7.42
C ILE A 232 21.84 -6.17 -7.10
N ILE A 233 21.55 -5.31 -6.12
CA ILE A 233 22.48 -4.24 -5.70
C ILE A 233 23.76 -4.82 -5.08
N LEU A 234 23.62 -5.87 -4.27
CA LEU A 234 24.72 -6.49 -3.54
C LEU A 234 25.63 -7.32 -4.46
N HIS A 235 25.05 -8.09 -5.38
CA HIS A 235 25.79 -9.06 -6.20
C HIS A 235 26.30 -8.50 -7.53
N LEU A 236 25.54 -7.65 -8.21
CA LEU A 236 26.01 -7.05 -9.47
C LEU A 236 26.81 -5.80 -9.16
N LYS A 237 28.06 -5.72 -9.63
CA LYS A 237 28.90 -4.52 -9.46
C LYS A 237 28.67 -3.45 -10.55
N GLY A 238 28.31 -3.85 -11.76
CA GLY A 238 28.18 -2.94 -12.91
C GLY A 238 26.83 -2.22 -12.99
N HIS A 239 26.84 -0.89 -13.23
CA HIS A 239 25.63 -0.06 -13.36
C HIS A 239 24.71 -0.55 -14.48
N SER A 240 25.24 -0.83 -15.66
CA SER A 240 24.46 -1.29 -16.81
C SER A 240 23.83 -2.67 -16.59
N ALA A 241 24.49 -3.56 -15.85
CA ALA A 241 23.96 -4.87 -15.52
C ALA A 241 22.77 -4.76 -14.53
N ARG A 242 22.90 -3.91 -13.50
CA ARG A 242 21.81 -3.61 -12.55
C ARG A 242 20.59 -3.05 -13.26
N LEU A 243 20.77 -2.01 -14.07
CA LEU A 243 19.69 -1.35 -14.79
C LEU A 243 18.99 -2.29 -15.78
N LYS A 244 19.74 -3.06 -16.57
CA LYS A 244 19.15 -4.06 -17.48
C LYS A 244 18.25 -5.04 -16.72
N HIS A 245 18.67 -5.46 -15.54
CA HIS A 245 17.89 -6.41 -14.75
C HIS A 245 16.64 -5.78 -14.14
N TRP A 246 16.75 -4.61 -13.49
CA TRP A 246 15.59 -3.92 -12.91
C TRP A 246 14.57 -3.49 -13.95
N ILE A 247 15.01 -2.94 -15.09
CA ILE A 247 14.11 -2.53 -16.17
C ILE A 247 13.46 -3.77 -16.78
N SER A 248 14.22 -4.83 -17.05
CA SER A 248 13.66 -6.08 -17.60
C SER A 248 12.63 -6.70 -16.67
N THR A 249 12.95 -6.91 -15.39
CA THR A 249 12.01 -7.45 -14.41
C THR A 249 10.81 -6.52 -14.20
N GLY A 250 11.04 -5.20 -14.18
CA GLY A 250 9.98 -4.19 -14.05
C GLY A 250 8.99 -4.22 -15.22
N LEU A 251 9.48 -4.29 -16.45
CA LEU A 251 8.64 -4.39 -17.66
C LEU A 251 7.87 -5.71 -17.70
N VAL A 252 8.47 -6.83 -17.31
CA VAL A 252 7.79 -8.14 -17.25
C VAL A 252 6.66 -8.12 -16.22
N LEU A 253 6.91 -7.59 -15.01
CA LEU A 253 5.88 -7.47 -13.97
C LEU A 253 4.76 -6.52 -14.40
N LEU A 254 5.10 -5.39 -15.02
CA LEU A 254 4.12 -4.43 -15.51
C LEU A 254 3.25 -5.04 -16.62
N ALA A 255 3.86 -5.73 -17.58
CA ALA A 255 3.14 -6.44 -18.63
C ALA A 255 2.21 -7.51 -18.05
N LEU A 256 2.71 -8.37 -17.14
CA LEU A 256 1.91 -9.40 -16.48
C LEU A 256 0.70 -8.80 -15.74
N GLY A 257 0.91 -7.75 -14.96
CA GLY A 257 -0.15 -7.10 -14.20
C GLY A 257 -1.21 -6.44 -15.08
N LEU A 258 -0.80 -5.78 -16.17
CA LEU A 258 -1.72 -5.19 -17.14
C LEU A 258 -2.47 -6.25 -17.94
N THR A 259 -1.81 -7.34 -18.35
CA THR A 259 -2.48 -8.48 -19.01
C THR A 259 -3.57 -9.04 -18.10
N LEU A 260 -3.26 -9.34 -16.82
CA LEU A 260 -4.25 -9.84 -15.85
C LEU A 260 -5.44 -8.89 -15.65
N HIS A 261 -5.22 -7.58 -15.82
CA HIS A 261 -6.27 -6.57 -15.72
C HIS A 261 -7.12 -6.44 -17.00
N PHE A 262 -6.52 -6.56 -18.19
CA PHE A 262 -7.19 -6.29 -19.47
C PHE A 262 -7.56 -7.53 -20.28
N THR A 263 -7.43 -8.73 -19.73
CA THR A 263 -7.49 -10.03 -20.44
C THR A 263 -8.70 -10.28 -21.34
N HIS A 264 -9.89 -9.69 -21.14
CA HIS A 264 -11.07 -9.95 -21.99
C HIS A 264 -11.76 -8.65 -22.44
N CYS A 265 -11.23 -7.96 -23.44
CA CYS A 265 -11.99 -6.91 -24.13
C CYS A 265 -12.86 -7.53 -25.23
N GLU A 266 -14.14 -7.76 -24.92
CA GLU A 266 -15.10 -8.17 -25.95
C GLU A 266 -15.58 -6.93 -26.71
N LYS A 267 -15.33 -6.89 -28.03
CA LYS A 267 -15.81 -5.82 -28.90
C LYS A 267 -17.30 -6.07 -29.17
N HIS A 268 -18.18 -5.50 -28.35
CA HIS A 268 -19.60 -5.57 -28.63
C HIS A 268 -19.95 -4.58 -29.75
N LEU A 269 -20.25 -5.08 -30.95
CA LEU A 269 -20.91 -4.30 -32.01
C LEU A 269 -22.36 -4.07 -31.57
N ALA A 270 -22.64 -2.93 -30.94
CA ALA A 270 -24.01 -2.51 -30.70
C ALA A 270 -24.62 -1.99 -32.01
N PHE A 271 -25.37 -2.83 -32.73
CA PHE A 271 -26.21 -2.39 -33.84
C PHE A 271 -27.51 -1.82 -33.27
N TRP A 272 -27.57 -0.50 -33.08
CA TRP A 272 -28.79 0.17 -32.65
C TRP A 272 -29.69 0.35 -33.87
N SER A 273 -30.63 -0.58 -34.09
CA SER A 273 -31.73 -0.37 -35.03
C SER A 273 -32.76 0.53 -34.35
N ASN A 274 -32.87 1.78 -34.81
CA ASN A 274 -34.10 2.54 -34.65
C ASN A 274 -34.37 3.34 -35.92
N SER A 275 -35.58 3.12 -36.43
CA SER A 275 -36.17 3.78 -37.56
C SER A 275 -36.41 5.26 -37.26
N LYS A 276 -35.54 6.14 -37.77
CA LYS A 276 -35.87 7.46 -38.33
C LYS A 276 -34.59 8.19 -38.77
N GLN A 277 -34.51 8.47 -40.06
CA GLN A 277 -33.45 9.23 -40.70
C GLN A 277 -33.38 10.69 -40.20
N SER A 278 -32.16 11.16 -39.91
CA SER A 278 -31.68 12.51 -40.21
C SER A 278 -30.17 12.62 -39.90
N LEU A 279 -29.36 12.55 -40.96
CA LEU A 279 -27.95 12.94 -41.12
C LEU A 279 -27.33 13.77 -39.98
N PHE A 280 -26.37 13.23 -39.22
CA PHE A 280 -25.21 13.96 -38.67
C PHE A 280 -24.19 12.97 -38.05
N SER A 281 -22.93 13.07 -38.50
CA SER A 281 -21.68 12.48 -37.97
C SER A 281 -21.74 11.12 -37.25
N TYR A 282 -21.33 10.07 -37.98
CA TYR A 282 -20.89 8.79 -37.40
C TYR A 282 -19.56 8.96 -36.64
N HIS A 283 -19.61 9.47 -35.41
CA HIS A 283 -18.57 9.15 -34.43
C HIS A 283 -18.92 7.80 -33.83
N ILE A 284 -18.23 6.75 -34.27
CA ILE A 284 -18.26 5.42 -33.66
C ILE A 284 -17.75 5.56 -32.21
N LEU A 285 -18.66 5.74 -31.27
CA LEU A 285 -18.40 5.57 -29.84
C LEU A 285 -18.28 4.07 -29.57
N GLN A 286 -17.09 3.52 -29.84
CA GLN A 286 -16.71 2.18 -29.41
C GLN A 286 -16.73 2.15 -27.88
N THR A 287 -17.79 1.58 -27.29
CA THR A 287 -17.80 1.28 -25.85
C THR A 287 -17.12 -0.06 -25.64
N GLN A 288 -15.80 -0.02 -25.46
CA GLN A 288 -14.99 -1.20 -25.18
C GLN A 288 -15.26 -1.66 -23.73
N LYS A 289 -16.03 -2.75 -23.55
CA LYS A 289 -16.20 -3.40 -22.24
C LYS A 289 -15.12 -4.47 -22.08
N CYS A 290 -14.14 -4.18 -21.22
CA CYS A 290 -13.09 -5.13 -20.85
C CYS A 290 -13.43 -5.82 -19.53
N PHE A 291 -13.47 -7.15 -19.52
CA PHE A 291 -13.53 -8.01 -18.36
C PHE A 291 -12.11 -8.36 -17.89
N ALA A 292 -11.84 -8.11 -16.61
CA ALA A 292 -10.56 -8.40 -15.98
C ALA A 292 -10.64 -9.78 -15.31
N VAL A 293 -9.65 -10.66 -15.55
CA VAL A 293 -9.49 -11.89 -14.73
C VAL A 293 -9.27 -11.50 -13.27
N MET A 294 -8.50 -10.43 -13.04
CA MET A 294 -8.30 -9.85 -11.71
C MET A 294 -8.08 -8.33 -11.82
N PRO A 295 -9.03 -7.49 -11.35
CA PRO A 295 -8.91 -6.05 -11.38
C PRO A 295 -7.78 -5.55 -10.47
N LEU A 296 -7.23 -4.39 -10.82
CA LEU A 296 -6.28 -3.67 -9.97
C LEU A 296 -7.01 -3.18 -8.72
N ASN A 297 -6.83 -3.89 -7.61
CA ASN A 297 -7.54 -3.58 -6.37
C ASN A 297 -6.55 -3.45 -5.21
N LYS A 298 -6.35 -2.21 -4.76
CA LYS A 298 -5.51 -1.87 -3.60
C LYS A 298 -6.04 -2.49 -2.31
N GLN A 299 -7.36 -2.54 -2.13
CA GLN A 299 -8.01 -2.99 -0.88
C GLN A 299 -7.87 -4.51 -0.69
N LEU A 300 -7.96 -5.30 -1.77
CA LEU A 300 -7.65 -6.73 -1.71
C LEU A 300 -6.15 -7.03 -1.77
N TYR A 301 -5.33 -6.02 -2.10
CA TYR A 301 -3.92 -6.19 -2.42
C TYR A 301 -3.74 -7.27 -3.52
N SER A 302 -4.50 -7.11 -4.61
CA SER A 302 -4.60 -8.12 -5.68
C SER A 302 -3.26 -8.38 -6.36
N PHE A 303 -3.04 -9.59 -6.86
CA PHE A 303 -1.77 -9.93 -7.50
C PHE A 303 -1.52 -9.08 -8.77
N SER A 304 -2.55 -8.68 -9.52
CA SER A 304 -2.41 -7.72 -10.63
C SER A 304 -1.95 -6.34 -10.12
N TYR A 305 -2.49 -5.87 -9.00
CA TYR A 305 -2.05 -4.64 -8.35
C TYR A 305 -0.58 -4.73 -7.92
N ILE A 306 -0.15 -5.84 -7.33
CA ILE A 306 1.26 -6.08 -6.95
C ILE A 306 2.17 -6.02 -8.16
N CYS A 307 1.83 -6.72 -9.24
CA CYS A 307 2.62 -6.75 -10.47
C CYS A 307 2.77 -5.36 -11.09
N VAL A 308 1.67 -4.60 -11.24
CA VAL A 308 1.72 -3.26 -11.80
C VAL A 308 2.50 -2.29 -10.92
N THR A 309 2.25 -2.29 -9.60
CA THR A 309 2.92 -1.37 -8.68
C THR A 309 4.40 -1.69 -8.50
N SER A 310 4.77 -2.97 -8.41
CA SER A 310 6.17 -3.40 -8.35
C SER A 310 6.90 -3.11 -9.67
N GLY A 311 6.24 -3.31 -10.81
CA GLY A 311 6.79 -2.98 -12.12
C GLY A 311 7.03 -1.47 -12.30
N ALA A 312 6.05 -0.65 -11.92
CA ALA A 312 6.19 0.81 -11.94
C ALA A 312 7.29 1.29 -10.96
N ALA A 313 7.31 0.74 -9.74
CA ALA A 313 8.34 1.05 -8.76
C ALA A 313 9.75 0.68 -9.25
N ALA A 314 9.90 -0.44 -9.95
CA ALA A 314 11.17 -0.86 -10.56
C ALA A 314 11.67 0.14 -11.62
N LEU A 315 10.78 0.65 -12.46
CA LEU A 315 11.12 1.65 -13.47
C LEU A 315 11.50 3.00 -12.82
N VAL A 316 10.69 3.47 -11.87
CA VAL A 316 10.99 4.70 -11.10
C VAL A 316 12.32 4.56 -10.35
N PHE A 317 12.56 3.42 -9.71
CA PHE A 317 13.81 3.14 -9.01
C PHE A 317 15.00 3.14 -9.98
N SER A 318 14.85 2.58 -11.18
CA SER A 318 15.88 2.58 -12.23
C SER A 318 16.18 3.99 -12.75
N SER A 319 15.14 4.80 -12.95
CA SER A 319 15.28 6.22 -13.32
C SER A 319 16.02 7.01 -12.24
N LEU A 320 15.59 6.90 -10.98
CA LEU A 320 16.22 7.59 -9.85
C LEU A 320 17.68 7.14 -9.65
N TYR A 321 17.95 5.85 -9.78
CA TYR A 321 19.32 5.32 -9.73
C TYR A 321 20.19 5.93 -10.83
N SER A 322 19.68 6.05 -12.06
CA SER A 322 20.42 6.65 -13.17
C SER A 322 20.70 8.13 -12.92
N LEU A 323 19.71 8.90 -12.45
CA LEU A 323 19.90 10.32 -12.12
C LEU A 323 20.91 10.53 -10.98
N VAL A 324 20.86 9.71 -9.93
CA VAL A 324 21.67 9.92 -8.72
C VAL A 324 23.07 9.31 -8.82
N ASP A 325 23.17 8.07 -9.30
CA ASP A 325 24.41 7.28 -9.28
C ASP A 325 25.16 7.29 -10.62
N ILE A 326 24.54 7.69 -11.74
CA ILE A 326 25.22 7.82 -13.05
C ILE A 326 25.41 9.30 -13.42
N LEU A 327 24.36 10.12 -13.35
CA LEU A 327 24.44 11.57 -13.64
C LEU A 327 24.96 12.40 -12.44
N GLU A 328 25.28 11.74 -11.33
CA GLU A 328 25.85 12.34 -10.12
C GLU A 328 25.08 13.53 -9.51
N TRP A 329 23.75 13.61 -9.70
CA TRP A 329 22.90 14.65 -9.10
C TRP A 329 22.67 14.45 -7.59
N LYS A 330 23.71 14.07 -6.84
CA LYS A 330 23.65 13.64 -5.44
C LYS A 330 23.10 14.74 -4.52
N HIS A 331 23.39 16.01 -4.81
CA HIS A 331 23.01 17.13 -3.94
C HIS A 331 21.50 17.39 -3.90
N MET A 332 20.81 17.26 -5.03
CA MET A 332 19.36 17.49 -5.11
C MET A 332 18.56 16.43 -4.33
N PHE A 333 19.09 15.20 -4.24
CA PHE A 333 18.43 14.07 -3.59
C PHE A 333 18.89 13.83 -2.13
N LEU A 334 19.76 14.69 -1.56
CA LEU A 334 20.21 14.60 -0.17
C LEU A 334 19.05 14.53 0.86
N PRO A 335 17.98 15.35 0.75
CA PRO A 335 16.84 15.28 1.67
C PRO A 335 16.17 13.91 1.65
N LEU A 336 16.01 13.31 0.46
CA LEU A 336 15.42 11.97 0.30
C LEU A 336 16.28 10.88 0.93
N LYS A 337 17.61 11.04 0.92
CA LYS A 337 18.52 10.14 1.67
C LYS A 337 18.29 10.24 3.17
N TRP A 338 18.19 11.45 3.73
CA TRP A 338 18.00 11.65 5.17
C TRP A 338 16.67 11.07 5.65
N ILE A 339 15.61 11.28 4.87
CA ILE A 339 14.29 10.68 5.09
C ILE A 339 14.41 9.16 5.08
N GLY A 340 15.06 8.58 4.08
CA GLY A 340 15.23 7.13 3.96
C GLY A 340 16.01 6.50 5.13
N MET A 341 17.01 7.21 5.69
CA MET A 341 17.78 6.73 6.85
C MET A 341 16.97 6.75 8.16
N ASN A 342 15.88 7.51 8.21
CA ASN A 342 14.98 7.67 9.34
C ASN A 342 13.52 7.33 8.98
N ALA A 343 13.31 6.40 8.03
CA ALA A 343 11.99 6.18 7.43
C ALA A 343 10.91 5.77 8.45
N MET A 344 11.26 4.95 9.45
CA MET A 344 10.31 4.56 10.51
C MET A 344 9.87 5.74 11.37
N LEU A 345 10.78 6.66 11.66
CA LEU A 345 10.47 7.87 12.42
C LEU A 345 9.49 8.77 11.67
N VAL A 346 9.79 9.02 10.39
CA VAL A 346 8.92 9.82 9.53
C VAL A 346 7.55 9.15 9.38
N TYR A 347 7.51 7.82 9.28
CA TYR A 347 6.27 7.06 9.21
C TYR A 347 5.42 7.21 10.48
N VAL A 348 5.98 6.97 11.66
CA VAL A 348 5.27 7.06 12.95
C VAL A 348 4.75 8.48 13.18
N MET A 349 5.62 9.48 13.03
CA MET A 349 5.22 10.87 13.24
C MET A 349 4.24 11.40 12.18
N GLY A 350 4.34 10.89 10.94
CA GLY A 350 3.38 11.17 9.89
C GLY A 350 2.01 10.54 10.19
N ALA A 351 1.98 9.31 10.70
CA ALA A 351 0.75 8.62 11.07
C ALA A 351 0.03 9.26 12.27
N GLU A 352 0.79 9.77 13.24
CA GLU A 352 0.26 10.56 14.36
C GLU A 352 -0.17 11.98 13.94
N GLY A 353 0.07 12.36 12.68
CA GLY A 353 -0.31 13.66 12.17
C GLY A 353 0.43 14.82 12.84
N ILE A 354 1.62 14.60 13.42
CA ILE A 354 2.34 15.62 14.21
C ILE A 354 2.56 16.90 13.40
N LEU A 355 2.89 16.78 12.11
CA LEU A 355 3.01 17.93 11.22
C LEU A 355 1.69 18.69 11.12
N ALA A 356 0.60 17.97 10.83
CA ALA A 356 -0.72 18.56 10.73
C ALA A 356 -1.16 19.18 12.06
N ALA A 357 -0.91 18.53 13.20
CA ALA A 357 -1.22 19.05 14.53
C ALA A 357 -0.42 20.31 14.86
N PHE A 358 0.89 20.32 14.57
CA PHE A 358 1.77 21.47 14.80
C PHE A 358 1.31 22.71 14.02
N PHE A 359 0.97 22.54 12.73
CA PHE A 359 0.54 23.66 11.89
C PHE A 359 -0.95 24.02 12.03
N ASN A 360 -1.85 23.05 12.25
CA ASN A 360 -3.28 23.31 12.45
C ASN A 360 -3.61 23.79 13.86
N GLY A 361 -2.77 23.48 14.86
CA GLY A 361 -2.93 24.00 16.21
C GLY A 361 -2.82 25.53 16.29
N TRP A 362 -2.24 26.17 15.26
CA TRP A 362 -2.12 27.62 15.17
C TRP A 362 -3.15 28.17 14.20
N TYR A 363 -4.27 28.67 14.73
CA TYR A 363 -5.35 29.28 13.96
C TYR A 363 -5.48 30.78 14.25
N TYR A 364 -5.88 31.54 13.24
CA TYR A 364 -6.11 32.98 13.40
C TYR A 364 -7.61 33.27 13.53
N ARG A 365 -8.04 33.69 14.72
CA ARG A 365 -9.42 34.01 15.15
C ARG A 365 -10.42 32.83 15.11
N HIS A 366 -10.45 32.02 14.05
CA HIS A 366 -11.34 30.88 13.90
C HIS A 366 -10.60 29.58 13.58
N PRO A 367 -11.04 28.41 14.10
CA PRO A 367 -10.39 27.11 13.86
C PRO A 367 -10.29 26.69 12.39
N HIS A 368 -11.14 27.22 11.52
CA HIS A 368 -11.06 26.95 10.07
C HIS A 368 -9.98 27.78 9.36
N ASN A 369 -9.51 28.86 9.97
CA ASN A 369 -8.48 29.77 9.44
C ASN A 369 -7.08 29.37 9.93
N THR A 370 -6.67 28.13 9.65
CA THR A 370 -5.30 27.68 9.89
C THR A 370 -4.38 28.15 8.77
N LEU A 371 -3.10 28.38 9.12
CA LEU A 371 -2.08 28.74 8.14
C LEU A 371 -1.97 27.68 7.03
N ILE A 372 -2.12 26.39 7.36
CA ILE A 372 -2.04 25.31 6.38
C ILE A 372 -3.22 25.35 5.41
N ASN A 373 -4.45 25.61 5.89
CA ASN A 373 -5.62 25.69 5.03
C ASN A 373 -5.46 26.89 4.09
N TRP A 374 -4.97 28.02 4.60
CA TRP A 374 -4.67 29.18 3.78
C TRP A 374 -3.61 28.90 2.71
N ILE A 375 -2.46 28.32 3.08
CA ILE A 375 -1.38 27.96 2.13
C ILE A 375 -1.89 26.94 1.10
N ARG A 376 -2.56 25.88 1.56
CA ARG A 376 -3.11 24.83 0.68
C ARG A 376 -4.08 25.43 -0.32
N GLU A 377 -5.01 26.28 0.12
CA GLU A 377 -6.02 26.85 -0.77
C GLU A 377 -5.49 27.96 -1.68
N HIS A 378 -4.68 28.88 -1.16
CA HIS A 378 -4.24 30.06 -1.89
C HIS A 378 -2.98 29.79 -2.72
N VAL A 379 -1.99 29.07 -2.17
CA VAL A 379 -0.71 28.83 -2.85
C VAL A 379 -0.79 27.60 -3.75
N PHE A 380 -1.42 26.51 -3.29
CA PHE A 380 -1.40 25.25 -4.03
C PHE A 380 -2.67 24.99 -4.85
N ILE A 381 -3.87 25.26 -4.35
CA ILE A 381 -5.10 24.98 -5.10
C ILE A 381 -5.40 26.09 -6.11
N ARG A 382 -5.33 27.36 -5.69
CA ARG A 382 -5.63 28.51 -6.57
C ARG A 382 -4.66 28.66 -7.73
N VAL A 383 -3.35 28.48 -7.49
CA VAL A 383 -2.33 28.59 -8.55
C VAL A 383 -2.51 27.49 -9.61
N TRP A 384 -2.77 26.25 -9.18
CA TRP A 384 -2.85 25.10 -10.07
C TRP A 384 -4.25 24.78 -10.60
N HIS A 385 -5.27 25.57 -10.20
CA HIS A 385 -6.69 25.46 -10.61
C HIS A 385 -7.29 24.05 -10.46
N SER A 386 -6.67 23.18 -9.66
CA SER A 386 -7.07 21.78 -9.49
C SER A 386 -6.74 21.31 -8.08
N ARG A 387 -7.76 20.83 -7.36
CA ARG A 387 -7.61 20.30 -6.01
C ARG A 387 -6.63 19.11 -5.98
N ARG A 388 -6.63 18.25 -7.00
CA ARG A 388 -5.74 17.07 -7.04
C ARG A 388 -4.28 17.46 -7.18
N VAL A 389 -3.98 18.37 -8.11
CA VAL A 389 -2.62 18.85 -8.34
C VAL A 389 -2.14 19.69 -7.17
N GLY A 390 -3.00 20.56 -6.62
CA GLY A 390 -2.68 21.35 -5.43
C GLY A 390 -2.32 20.49 -4.23
N VAL A 391 -3.11 19.45 -3.92
CA VAL A 391 -2.79 18.51 -2.83
C VAL A 391 -1.49 17.75 -3.11
N LEU A 392 -1.27 17.30 -4.35
CA LEU A 392 -0.03 16.63 -4.73
C LEU A 392 1.19 17.54 -4.54
N MET A 393 1.12 18.79 -4.98
CA MET A 393 2.20 19.76 -4.83
C MET A 393 2.44 20.13 -3.37
N TYR A 394 1.38 20.24 -2.56
CA TYR A 394 1.51 20.43 -1.11
C TYR A 394 2.30 19.28 -0.48
N VAL A 395 1.98 18.01 -0.80
CA VAL A 395 2.73 16.86 -0.27
C VAL A 395 4.20 16.90 -0.74
N ILE A 396 4.44 17.18 -2.02
CA ILE A 396 5.80 17.18 -2.59
C ILE A 396 6.66 18.31 -2.01
N PHE A 397 6.13 19.52 -1.91
CA PHE A 397 6.92 20.70 -1.56
C PHE A 397 6.85 21.08 -0.08
N ALA A 398 5.76 20.80 0.61
CA ALA A 398 5.63 21.10 2.04
C ALA A 398 6.02 19.88 2.89
N GLU A 399 5.35 18.73 2.70
CA GLU A 399 5.56 17.58 3.60
C GLU A 399 6.93 16.92 3.41
N ILE A 400 7.31 16.58 2.16
CA ILE A 400 8.61 15.94 1.90
C ILE A 400 9.75 16.87 2.31
N LEU A 401 9.65 18.18 2.03
CA LEU A 401 10.68 19.14 2.41
C LEU A 401 10.79 19.30 3.92
N PHE A 402 9.66 19.41 4.63
CA PHE A 402 9.62 19.45 6.09
C PHE A 402 10.30 18.22 6.69
N TRP A 403 9.89 17.02 6.28
CA TRP A 403 10.50 15.78 6.78
C TRP A 403 11.96 15.66 6.38
N GLY A 404 12.35 16.18 5.22
CA GLY A 404 13.74 16.30 4.79
C GLY A 404 14.57 17.18 5.72
N LEU A 405 14.04 18.33 6.16
CA LEU A 405 14.70 19.21 7.11
C LEU A 405 14.81 18.58 8.50
N VAL A 406 13.72 18.02 9.04
CA VAL A 406 13.70 17.37 10.35
C VAL A 406 14.70 16.21 10.40
N THR A 407 14.68 15.34 9.39
CA THR A 407 15.63 14.22 9.32
C THR A 407 17.05 14.67 9.01
N GLY A 408 17.24 15.78 8.32
CA GLY A 408 18.55 16.43 8.13
C GLY A 408 19.15 16.93 9.43
N VAL A 409 18.36 17.52 10.32
CA VAL A 409 18.78 17.90 11.68
C VAL A 409 19.19 16.65 12.47
N PHE A 410 18.37 15.59 12.46
CA PHE A 410 18.72 14.34 13.15
C PHE A 410 19.98 13.69 12.58
N HIS A 411 20.17 13.77 11.27
CA HIS A 411 21.39 13.31 10.61
C HIS A 411 22.62 14.06 11.10
N ARG A 412 22.54 15.38 11.30
CA ARG A 412 23.62 16.21 11.86
C ARG A 412 24.00 15.75 13.28
N PHE A 413 23.02 15.34 14.08
CA PHE A 413 23.23 14.77 15.41
C PHE A 413 23.53 13.26 15.43
N LYS A 414 23.62 12.61 14.25
CA LYS A 414 23.81 11.16 14.10
C LYS A 414 22.74 10.31 14.83
N ILE A 415 21.54 10.85 14.99
CA ILE A 415 20.40 10.15 15.59
C ILE A 415 19.68 9.38 14.48
N TYR A 416 19.59 8.06 14.63
CA TYR A 416 18.87 7.19 13.72
C TYR A 416 17.91 6.29 14.48
N TRP A 417 16.61 6.50 14.32
CA TRP A 417 15.63 5.63 14.94
C TRP A 417 15.43 4.37 14.10
N LYS A 418 15.78 3.21 14.66
CA LYS A 418 15.63 1.89 14.05
C LYS A 418 14.88 0.99 15.03
N LEU A 419 13.79 0.37 14.56
CA LEU A 419 13.06 -0.65 15.32
C LEU A 419 13.73 -2.03 15.26
#